data_AF-A0AAP8HUI0-F1
#
_entry.id   AF-A0AAP8HUI0-F1
#
_cell.length_a   1.000
_cell.length_b   1.000
_cell.length_c   1.000
_cell.angle_alpha   90.00
_cell.angle_beta   90.00
_cell.angle_gamma   90.00
#
_symmetry.space_group_name_H-M   'P 1'
#
loop_
_entity.id
_entity.type
_entity.pdbx_description
1 polymer ?
#
loop_
_entity_poly.entity_id
_entity_poly.type
_entity_poly.pdbx_seq_one_letter_code
_entity_poly.pdbx_strand_id
1 'polypeptide(L)'
;MGLATPTSIMVGTGRGAEMGVLFRKGEALQLLKDAQVVAVDKTGTLTEGRPRLTDLEIADGFDRATVLAAVATVESRSEHPIARAIVDAATEQGLALPSMIDFESVTGMGVRASVDGARVEVGADRFMR
;
A
#
# COMPACT_ATOMS: atom_id res chain seq x y z
N MET A 1 -34.82 -28.67 28.37
CA MET A 1 -33.50 -28.11 28.72
C MET A 1 -32.61 -28.05 27.47
N GLY A 2 -32.74 -27.02 26.62
CA GLY A 2 -31.93 -26.94 25.39
C GLY A 2 -31.84 -25.56 24.72
N LEU A 3 -32.44 -24.51 25.30
CA LEU A 3 -32.51 -23.18 24.69
C LEU A 3 -31.42 -22.22 25.20
N ALA A 4 -30.82 -22.48 26.37
CA ALA A 4 -29.85 -21.58 26.96
C ALA A 4 -28.64 -21.32 26.04
N THR A 5 -28.06 -22.38 25.47
CA THR A 5 -26.89 -22.27 24.58
C THR A 5 -27.25 -21.60 23.24
N PRO A 6 -28.30 -22.03 22.50
CA PRO A 6 -28.69 -21.34 21.27
C PRO A 6 -29.03 -19.86 21.47
N THR A 7 -29.76 -19.50 22.53
CA THR A 7 -30.12 -18.11 22.81
C THR A 7 -28.87 -17.28 23.16
N SER A 8 -27.96 -17.82 23.97
CA SER A 8 -26.72 -17.11 24.33
C SER A 8 -25.81 -16.90 23.12
N ILE A 9 -25.70 -17.88 22.23
CA ILE A 9 -24.96 -17.75 20.96
C ILE A 9 -25.63 -16.68 20.10
N MET A 10 -26.95 -16.73 19.90
CA MET A 10 -27.67 -15.78 19.06
C MET A 10 -27.50 -14.33 19.53
N VAL A 11 -27.68 -14.09 20.83
CA VAL A 11 -27.46 -12.75 21.44
C VAL A 11 -25.99 -12.33 21.31
N GLY A 12 -25.05 -13.23 21.61
CA GLY A 12 -23.61 -12.94 21.52
C GLY A 12 -23.16 -12.60 20.12
N THR A 13 -23.61 -13.34 19.09
CA THR A 13 -23.30 -13.05 17.70
C THR A 13 -23.96 -11.75 17.22
N GLY A 14 -25.18 -11.45 17.68
CA GLY A 14 -25.85 -10.19 17.38
C GLY A 14 -25.07 -8.99 17.92
N ARG A 15 -24.63 -9.07 19.18
CA ARG A 15 -23.80 -8.03 19.79
C ARG A 15 -22.44 -7.88 19.10
N GLY A 16 -21.82 -8.98 18.68
CA GLY A 16 -20.59 -8.94 17.89
C GLY A 16 -20.75 -8.17 16.58
N ALA A 17 -21.86 -8.38 15.86
CA ALA A 17 -22.13 -7.68 14.60
C ALA A 17 -22.30 -6.17 14.79
N GLU A 18 -22.93 -5.72 15.88
CA GLU A 18 -23.00 -4.30 16.25
C GLU A 18 -21.62 -3.66 16.48
N MET A 19 -20.61 -4.48 16.82
CA MET A 19 -19.21 -4.07 17.00
C MET A 19 -18.35 -4.29 15.74
N GLY A 20 -18.95 -4.68 14.61
CA GLY A 20 -18.24 -4.99 13.36
C GLY A 20 -17.57 -6.36 13.33
N VAL A 21 -17.85 -7.25 14.30
CA VAL A 21 -17.30 -8.61 14.37
C VAL A 21 -18.34 -9.62 13.89
N LEU A 22 -18.07 -10.24 12.75
CA LEU A 22 -19.00 -11.19 12.12
C LEU A 22 -18.57 -12.64 12.40
N PHE A 23 -19.34 -13.32 13.25
CA PHE A 23 -19.17 -14.76 13.49
C PHE A 23 -19.93 -15.58 12.44
N ARG A 24 -19.22 -16.27 11.55
CA ARG A 24 -19.85 -17.14 10.52
C ARG A 24 -20.53 -18.38 11.12
N LYS A 25 -20.04 -18.87 12.27
CA LYS A 25 -20.55 -20.07 12.97
C LYS A 25 -20.62 -19.78 14.47
N GLY A 26 -21.69 -20.23 15.14
CA GLY A 26 -21.86 -20.06 16.58
C GLY A 26 -20.75 -20.71 17.43
N GLU A 27 -20.22 -21.84 16.96
CA GLU A 27 -19.09 -22.55 17.59
C GLU A 27 -17.82 -21.68 17.68
N ALA A 28 -17.62 -20.75 16.73
CA ALA A 28 -16.46 -19.87 16.74
C ALA A 28 -16.42 -18.96 17.97
N LEU A 29 -17.59 -18.54 18.49
CA LEU A 29 -17.69 -17.75 19.72
C LEU A 29 -17.23 -18.56 20.94
N GLN A 30 -17.54 -19.85 20.96
CA GLN A 30 -17.17 -20.75 22.06
C GLN A 30 -15.67 -21.06 22.02
N LEU A 31 -15.12 -21.36 20.84
CA LEU A 31 -13.68 -21.64 20.67
C LEU A 31 -12.83 -20.39 20.95
N LEU A 32 -13.30 -19.20 20.55
CA LEU A 32 -12.58 -17.95 20.78
C LEU A 32 -12.39 -17.64 22.27
N LYS A 33 -13.32 -18.06 23.13
CA LYS A 33 -13.22 -17.90 24.59
C LYS A 33 -11.95 -18.55 25.15
N ASP A 34 -11.56 -19.71 24.61
CA ASP A 34 -10.45 -20.50 25.12
C ASP A 34 -9.12 -20.22 24.37
N ALA A 35 -9.13 -19.30 23.39
CA ALA A 35 -7.95 -18.93 22.63
C ALA A 35 -6.92 -18.17 23.50
N GLN A 36 -5.68 -18.65 23.53
CA GLN A 36 -4.58 -18.05 24.29
C GLN A 36 -3.55 -17.32 23.42
N VAL A 37 -3.50 -17.66 22.13
CA VAL A 37 -2.52 -17.13 21.17
C VAL A 37 -3.27 -16.61 19.96
N VAL A 38 -2.91 -15.41 19.51
CA VAL A 38 -3.40 -14.82 18.26
C VAL A 38 -2.21 -14.68 17.31
N ALA A 39 -2.20 -15.49 16.25
CA ALA A 39 -1.30 -15.30 15.14
C ALA A 39 -1.98 -14.39 14.11
N VAL A 40 -1.35 -13.28 13.77
CA VAL A 40 -1.89 -12.27 12.86
C VAL A 40 -1.12 -12.29 11.56
N ASP A 41 -1.83 -12.17 10.44
CA ASP A 41 -1.19 -11.80 9.19
C ASP A 41 -0.78 -10.32 9.26
N LYS A 42 0.29 -9.94 8.56
CA LYS A 42 0.76 -8.55 8.55
C LYS A 42 0.03 -7.75 7.49
N THR A 43 0.13 -8.18 6.23
CA THR A 43 -0.26 -7.38 5.07
C THR A 43 -1.78 -7.37 4.91
N GLY A 44 -2.40 -6.19 5.01
CA GLY A 44 -3.86 -6.06 4.90
C GLY A 44 -4.63 -6.41 6.18
N THR A 45 -3.94 -6.84 7.24
CA THR A 45 -4.52 -7.04 8.58
C THR A 45 -3.93 -6.05 9.58
N LEU A 46 -2.61 -6.06 9.80
CA LEU A 46 -1.93 -5.06 10.62
C LEU A 46 -1.56 -3.80 9.82
N THR A 47 -1.33 -3.95 8.52
CA THR A 47 -1.01 -2.84 7.61
C THR A 47 -2.15 -2.59 6.64
N GLU A 48 -2.17 -1.40 6.03
CA GLU A 48 -3.18 -1.03 5.04
C GLU A 48 -3.14 -1.85 3.74
N GLY A 49 -2.13 -2.70 3.55
CA GLY A 49 -2.00 -3.55 2.35
C GLY A 49 -1.63 -2.79 1.07
N ARG A 50 -1.33 -1.49 1.16
CA ARG A 50 -0.90 -0.63 0.04
C ARG A 50 0.40 0.09 0.38
N PRO A 51 1.38 0.18 -0.54
CA PRO A 51 2.59 0.96 -0.32
C PRO A 51 2.28 2.46 -0.20
N ARG A 52 3.10 3.18 0.56
CA ARG A 52 3.11 4.65 0.62
C ARG A 52 4.55 5.13 0.65
N LEU A 53 4.86 6.21 -0.06
CA LEU A 53 6.17 6.85 0.05
C LEU A 53 6.32 7.43 1.47
N THR A 54 7.29 6.93 2.22
CA THR A 54 7.60 7.41 3.58
C THR A 54 8.77 8.38 3.57
N ASP A 55 9.85 8.00 2.89
CA ASP A 55 11.13 8.69 2.92
C ASP A 55 11.61 8.97 1.50
N LEU A 56 12.22 10.14 1.30
CA LEU A 56 12.88 10.53 0.06
C LEU A 56 14.18 11.22 0.43
N GLU A 57 15.27 10.49 0.33
CA GLU A 57 16.62 10.99 0.50
C GLU A 57 17.15 11.48 -0.85
N ILE A 58 17.74 12.67 -0.88
CA ILE A 58 18.25 13.29 -2.10
C ILE A 58 19.75 13.55 -1.98
N ALA A 59 20.45 13.50 -3.11
CA ALA A 59 21.86 13.87 -3.17
C ALA A 59 22.04 15.39 -3.00
N ASP A 60 23.23 15.80 -2.56
CA ASP A 60 23.57 17.21 -2.39
C ASP A 60 23.37 18.02 -3.69
N GLY A 61 22.79 19.21 -3.57
CA GLY A 61 22.53 20.09 -4.70
C GLY A 61 21.22 19.83 -5.46
N PHE A 62 20.46 18.79 -5.09
CA PHE A 62 19.13 18.56 -5.63
C PHE A 62 18.03 19.18 -4.75
N ASP A 63 16.94 19.60 -5.39
CA ASP A 63 15.72 20.00 -4.71
C ASP A 63 14.74 18.82 -4.59
N ARG A 64 14.19 18.62 -3.39
CA ARG A 64 13.32 17.48 -3.08
C ARG A 64 12.06 17.46 -3.94
N ALA A 65 11.41 18.62 -4.13
CA ALA A 65 10.16 18.70 -4.87
C ALA A 65 10.40 18.44 -6.37
N THR A 66 11.49 18.98 -6.91
CA THR A 66 11.90 18.77 -8.31
C THR A 66 12.22 17.29 -8.58
N VAL A 67 12.99 16.65 -7.69
CA VAL A 67 13.27 15.21 -7.81
C VAL A 67 12.00 14.39 -7.75
N LEU A 68 11.13 14.64 -6.76
CA LEU A 68 9.88 13.89 -6.61
C LEU A 68 8.97 14.08 -7.84
N ALA A 69 8.83 15.29 -8.36
CA ALA A 69 8.04 15.57 -9.56
C ALA A 69 8.60 14.84 -10.79
N ALA A 70 9.92 14.82 -10.98
CA ALA A 70 10.56 14.12 -12.08
C ALA A 70 10.37 12.61 -12.00
N VAL A 71 10.61 12.00 -10.82
CA VAL A 71 10.44 10.57 -10.59
C VAL A 71 8.96 10.16 -10.76
N ALA A 72 8.04 10.92 -10.16
CA ALA A 72 6.60 10.68 -10.28
C ALA A 72 6.11 10.81 -11.74
N THR A 73 6.73 11.68 -12.54
CA THR A 73 6.42 11.80 -13.96
C THR A 73 6.74 10.51 -14.70
N VAL A 74 7.94 9.96 -14.51
CA VAL A 74 8.31 8.67 -15.14
C VAL A 74 7.43 7.53 -14.64
N GLU A 75 7.20 7.48 -13.33
CA GLU A 75 6.40 6.43 -12.69
C GLU A 75 4.89 6.52 -13.02
N SER A 76 4.40 7.66 -13.55
CA SER A 76 3.00 7.83 -13.95
C SER A 76 2.52 6.88 -15.05
N ARG A 77 3.45 6.26 -15.81
CA ARG A 77 3.14 5.23 -16.83
C ARG A 77 3.35 3.80 -16.35
N SER A 78 3.81 3.61 -15.11
CA SER A 78 4.04 2.29 -14.52
C SER A 78 2.81 1.84 -13.72
N GLU A 79 2.37 0.59 -13.92
CA GLU A 79 1.27 0.00 -13.16
C GLU A 79 1.71 -0.60 -11.82
N HIS A 80 3.00 -0.51 -11.48
CA HIS A 80 3.55 -1.12 -10.27
C HIS A 80 3.00 -0.43 -9.00
N PRO A 81 2.65 -1.16 -7.92
CA PRO A 81 2.15 -0.55 -6.69
C PRO A 81 3.07 0.50 -6.05
N ILE A 82 4.40 0.34 -6.23
CA ILE A 82 5.40 1.33 -5.77
C ILE A 82 5.33 2.61 -6.61
N ALA A 83 5.19 2.49 -7.92
CA ALA A 83 5.07 3.63 -8.83
C ALA A 83 3.87 4.50 -8.44
N ARG A 84 2.73 3.85 -8.21
CA ARG A 84 1.52 4.51 -7.74
C ARG A 84 1.73 5.25 -6.42
N ALA A 85 2.42 4.64 -5.45
CA ALA A 85 2.72 5.29 -4.18
C ALA A 85 3.58 6.56 -4.32
N ILE A 86 4.47 6.61 -5.31
CA ILE A 86 5.30 7.79 -5.60
C ILE A 86 4.45 8.89 -6.27
N VAL A 87 3.63 8.51 -7.25
CA VAL A 87 2.72 9.43 -7.96
C VAL A 87 1.68 10.03 -7.01
N ASP A 88 1.10 9.21 -6.13
CA ASP A 88 0.16 9.66 -5.10
C ASP A 88 0.85 10.65 -4.16
N ALA A 89 2.09 10.40 -3.74
CA ALA A 89 2.84 11.30 -2.85
C ALA A 89 3.19 12.65 -3.50
N ALA A 90 3.46 12.69 -4.81
CA ALA A 90 3.66 13.93 -5.56
C ALA A 90 2.34 14.72 -5.68
N THR A 91 1.24 14.01 -5.95
CA THR A 91 -0.11 14.60 -6.07
C THR A 91 -0.59 15.18 -4.74
N GLU A 92 -0.39 14.46 -3.63
CA GLU A 92 -0.73 14.92 -2.27
C GLU A 92 0.06 16.17 -1.87
N GLN A 93 1.27 16.35 -2.40
CA GLN A 93 2.09 17.55 -2.21
C GLN A 93 1.76 18.69 -3.18
N GLY A 94 0.78 18.50 -4.07
CA GLY A 94 0.37 19.51 -5.06
C GLY A 94 1.43 19.80 -6.11
N LEU A 95 2.35 18.86 -6.38
CA LEU A 95 3.40 19.02 -7.37
C LEU A 95 2.84 18.84 -8.78
N ALA A 96 3.21 19.75 -9.68
CA ALA A 96 2.93 19.59 -11.10
C ALA A 96 3.88 18.54 -11.68
N LEU A 97 3.32 17.55 -12.40
CA LEU A 97 4.13 16.58 -13.12
C LEU A 97 4.53 17.18 -14.48
N PRO A 98 5.84 17.38 -14.73
CA PRO A 98 6.33 17.85 -16.02
C PRO A 98 5.97 16.91 -17.19
N SER A 99 6.24 17.37 -18.40
CA SER A 99 6.06 16.54 -19.59
C SER A 99 7.20 15.54 -19.73
N MET A 100 6.90 14.37 -20.29
CA MET A 100 7.92 13.39 -20.62
C MET A 100 7.78 12.81 -22.01
N ILE A 101 8.92 12.37 -22.54
CA ILE A 101 9.05 11.68 -23.83
C ILE A 101 9.93 10.44 -23.67
N ASP A 102 9.89 9.56 -24.67
CA ASP A 102 10.75 8.36 -24.76
C ASP A 102 10.68 7.44 -23.54
N PHE A 103 9.47 7.24 -23.00
CA PHE A 103 9.25 6.30 -21.90
C PHE A 103 9.53 4.85 -22.32
N GLU A 104 10.31 4.16 -21.50
CA GLU A 104 10.64 2.74 -21.67
C GLU A 104 10.57 2.01 -20.33
N SER A 105 9.93 0.84 -20.35
CA SER A 105 9.93 -0.10 -19.24
C SER A 105 10.96 -1.20 -19.50
N VAL A 106 11.94 -1.31 -18.60
CA VAL A 106 13.00 -2.30 -18.66
C VAL A 106 12.63 -3.45 -17.73
N THR A 107 12.06 -4.50 -18.29
CA THR A 107 11.51 -5.66 -17.56
C THR A 107 12.49 -6.19 -16.51
N GLY A 108 12.03 -6.26 -15.26
CA GLY A 108 12.79 -6.77 -14.11
C GLY A 108 13.80 -5.80 -13.49
N MET A 109 13.94 -4.59 -14.06
CA MET A 109 14.98 -3.62 -13.70
C MET A 109 14.39 -2.29 -13.22
N GLY A 110 13.56 -1.65 -14.04
CA GLY A 110 13.08 -0.29 -13.79
C GLY A 110 12.41 0.36 -15.00
N VAL A 111 12.26 1.68 -14.95
CA VAL A 111 11.69 2.53 -16.01
C VAL A 111 12.61 3.71 -16.28
N ARG A 112 12.58 4.24 -17.49
CA ARG A 112 13.31 5.45 -17.87
C ARG A 112 12.52 6.32 -18.84
N ALA A 113 12.75 7.62 -18.81
CA ALA A 113 12.22 8.57 -19.77
C ALA A 113 13.08 9.85 -19.80
N SER A 114 12.79 10.74 -20.75
CA SER A 114 13.28 12.13 -20.71
C SER A 114 12.20 13.04 -20.17
N VAL A 115 12.49 13.77 -19.09
CA VAL A 115 11.58 14.69 -18.38
C VAL A 115 12.17 16.08 -18.45
N ASP A 116 11.48 17.05 -19.07
CA ASP A 116 11.98 18.40 -19.34
C ASP A 116 13.40 18.43 -19.95
N GLY A 117 13.71 17.45 -20.80
CA GLY A 117 15.01 17.31 -21.46
C GLY A 117 16.11 16.64 -20.63
N ALA A 118 15.85 16.29 -19.37
CA ALA A 118 16.74 15.51 -18.53
C ALA A 118 16.37 14.03 -18.57
N ARG A 119 17.37 13.15 -18.71
CA ARG A 119 17.15 11.70 -18.60
C ARG A 119 16.92 11.32 -17.14
N VAL A 120 15.80 10.67 -16.87
CA VAL A 120 15.40 10.18 -15.54
C VAL A 120 15.24 8.67 -15.59
N GLU A 121 15.89 7.97 -14.68
CA GLU A 121 15.87 6.51 -14.57
C GLU A 121 15.46 6.14 -13.15
N VAL A 122 14.51 5.21 -13.03
CA VAL A 122 13.95 4.77 -11.75
C VAL A 122 13.98 3.25 -11.71
N GLY A 123 14.62 2.66 -10.70
CA GLY A 123 14.75 1.21 -10.60
C GLY A 123 15.65 0.78 -9.46
N ALA A 124 15.84 -0.53 -9.33
CA ALA A 124 16.70 -1.10 -8.29
C ALA A 124 18.20 -0.83 -8.59
N ASP A 125 19.07 -1.06 -7.61
CA ASP A 125 20.53 -0.89 -7.72
C ASP A 125 21.12 -1.51 -8.99
N ARG A 126 20.67 -2.72 -9.38
CA ARG A 126 21.10 -3.39 -10.62
C ARG A 126 20.81 -2.62 -11.91
N PHE A 127 19.83 -1.72 -11.90
CA PHE A 127 19.48 -0.87 -13.05
C PHE A 127 20.36 0.39 -13.13
N MET A 128 20.93 0.82 -12.00
CA MET A 128 21.75 2.02 -11.91
C MET A 128 23.26 1.76 -12.14
N ARG A 129 23.63 0.51 -12.45
CA ARG A 129 25.01 0.07 -12.67
C ARG A 129 25.40 0.09 -14.14
#